data_AF-A0A2N2KIP6-F1
#
_entry.id   AF-A0A2N2KIP6-F1
#
_cell.length_a   1.000
_cell.length_b   1.000
_cell.length_c   1.000
_cell.angle_alpha   90.00
_cell.angle_beta   90.00
_cell.angle_gamma   90.00
#
_symmetry.space_group_name_H-M   'P 1'
#
loop_
_entity.id
_entity.type
_entity.pdbx_description
1 polymer ?
#
loop_
_entity_poly.entity_id
_entity_poly.type
_entity_poly.pdbx_seq_one_letter_code
_entity_poly.pdbx_strand_id
1 'polypeptide(L)'
;MKIHFWGTRGSLPVAITTDAIEAKIFKAIHASRAYPLETDEAIRKFIRKELPFSVRGSYGGNTSCIEISGQEEYVLCDAGTGLRDFGNYVMKTGMIGRQHLPKVFHIFISHPHWDHIQGFPFFTPAYIPGNQINIHGHHDDLEKIFVNQQNAPNFPVPLKAMRADISFHIMEPGKTYDIAGMNVSGIKQNHPGDSYGYCFIQGGKKIVYSTDSEHKEDAEDDDYAFIEFFKNADLLIFDAQYTLLDAVDTKENWGHSSNLVAVELAVHAGVKRLCLFHSEHTYDDESLTKFLQNTREYLKIHDASSNLEIHLAYDGMEIDI
;
A
#
# COMPACT_ATOMS: atom_id res chain seq x y z
N MET A 1 15.18 -6.09 5.19
CA MET A 1 13.87 -6.40 4.56
C MET A 1 13.49 -5.20 3.71
N LYS A 2 12.75 -5.34 2.62
CA LYS A 2 12.40 -4.20 1.77
C LYS A 2 10.92 -4.23 1.43
N ILE A 3 10.30 -3.07 1.33
CA ILE A 3 8.89 -2.92 0.93
C ILE A 3 8.83 -2.30 -0.45
N HIS A 4 8.09 -2.93 -1.37
CA HIS A 4 7.77 -2.37 -2.68
C HIS A 4 6.29 -2.02 -2.74
N PHE A 5 5.99 -0.81 -3.19
CA PHE A 5 4.62 -0.33 -3.33
C PHE A 5 4.20 -0.48 -4.79
N TRP A 6 3.34 -1.45 -5.09
CA TRP A 6 2.85 -1.73 -6.44
C TRP A 6 1.57 -0.96 -6.77
N GLY A 7 0.80 -0.62 -5.73
CA GLY A 7 -0.36 0.26 -5.81
C GLY A 7 -0.63 0.93 -4.47
N THR A 8 -0.95 2.22 -4.50
CA THR A 8 -1.08 3.07 -3.30
C THR A 8 -2.36 3.90 -3.25
N ARG A 9 -3.16 3.86 -4.30
CA ARG A 9 -4.38 4.66 -4.47
C ARG A 9 -5.56 4.02 -3.73
N GLY A 10 -6.35 4.85 -3.04
CA GLY A 10 -7.57 4.41 -2.39
C GLY A 10 -8.79 4.40 -3.30
N SER A 11 -9.78 3.57 -2.96
CA SER A 11 -11.13 3.50 -3.53
C SER A 11 -11.24 3.03 -4.99
N LEU A 12 -10.44 3.57 -5.91
CA LEU A 12 -10.46 3.20 -7.34
C LEU A 12 -9.18 3.63 -8.05
N PRO A 13 -8.79 2.95 -9.15
CA PRO A 13 -7.62 3.33 -9.91
C PRO A 13 -7.85 4.61 -10.72
N VAL A 14 -6.89 5.53 -10.68
CA VAL A 14 -6.97 6.81 -11.41
C VAL A 14 -5.76 6.97 -12.32
N ALA A 15 -6.02 7.06 -13.62
CA ALA A 15 -4.98 7.35 -14.60
C ALA A 15 -4.70 8.86 -14.66
N ILE A 16 -3.44 9.21 -14.95
CA ILE A 16 -3.07 10.59 -15.26
C ILE A 16 -3.72 11.04 -16.58
N THR A 17 -4.23 12.28 -16.61
CA THR A 17 -4.87 12.87 -17.80
C THR A 17 -3.85 13.51 -18.74
N THR A 18 -4.24 13.73 -20.01
CA THR A 18 -3.41 14.45 -20.99
C THR A 18 -3.06 15.86 -20.50
N ASP A 19 -4.03 16.60 -19.96
CA ASP A 19 -3.82 17.96 -19.45
C ASP A 19 -2.83 17.97 -18.28
N ALA A 20 -2.90 16.98 -17.38
CA ALA A 20 -1.95 16.85 -16.28
C ALA A 20 -0.52 16.57 -16.78
N ILE A 21 -0.37 15.75 -17.83
CA ILE A 21 0.93 15.51 -18.48
C ILE A 21 1.45 16.81 -19.12
N GLU A 22 0.61 17.53 -19.87
CA GLU A 22 1.00 18.80 -20.49
C GLU A 22 1.43 19.82 -19.45
N ALA A 23 0.69 19.96 -18.36
CA ALA A 23 1.03 20.86 -17.25
C ALA A 23 2.39 20.50 -16.62
N LYS A 24 2.69 19.21 -16.43
CA LYS A 24 4.01 18.76 -15.94
C LYS A 24 5.13 19.12 -16.91
N ILE A 25 4.95 18.88 -18.21
CA ILE A 25 5.93 19.22 -19.25
C ILE A 25 6.18 20.73 -19.26
N PHE A 26 5.12 21.53 -19.25
CA PHE A 26 5.22 22.99 -19.20
C PHE A 26 6.01 23.47 -17.98
N LYS A 27 5.67 22.97 -16.78
CA LYS A 27 6.37 23.31 -15.52
C LYS A 27 7.84 22.93 -15.57
N ALA A 28 8.17 21.75 -16.12
CA ALA A 28 9.54 21.29 -16.26
C ALA A 28 10.36 22.19 -17.21
N ILE A 29 9.82 22.52 -18.39
CA ILE A 29 10.46 23.41 -19.38
C ILE A 29 10.60 24.84 -18.83
N HIS A 30 9.59 25.31 -18.09
CA HIS A 30 9.66 26.63 -17.47
C HIS A 30 10.78 26.70 -16.43
N ALA A 31 10.85 25.71 -15.53
CA ALA A 31 11.89 25.62 -14.51
C ALA A 31 13.29 25.44 -15.12
N SER A 32 13.42 24.74 -16.24
CA SER A 32 14.72 24.47 -16.87
C SER A 32 15.43 25.73 -17.37
N ARG A 33 14.71 26.84 -17.59
CA ARG A 33 15.29 28.13 -18.01
C ARG A 33 16.32 28.68 -17.02
N ALA A 34 16.29 28.23 -15.76
CA ALA A 34 17.24 28.64 -14.73
C ALA A 34 18.51 27.75 -14.68
N TYR A 35 18.61 26.71 -15.52
CA TYR A 35 19.66 25.69 -15.40
C TYR A 35 20.41 25.47 -16.72
N PRO A 36 21.75 25.26 -16.69
CA PRO A 36 22.51 24.87 -17.86
C PRO A 36 22.33 23.37 -18.14
N LEU A 37 21.56 23.02 -19.17
CA LEU A 37 21.20 21.64 -19.53
C LEU A 37 21.95 21.10 -20.75
N GLU A 38 23.26 21.37 -20.83
CA GLU A 38 24.09 21.09 -22.02
C GLU A 38 24.44 19.61 -22.23
N THR A 39 24.26 18.76 -21.21
CA THR A 39 24.59 17.33 -21.25
C THR A 39 23.45 16.48 -20.70
N ASP A 40 23.37 15.22 -21.14
CA ASP A 40 22.41 14.25 -20.63
C ASP A 40 22.50 14.09 -19.10
N GLU A 41 23.70 14.18 -18.54
CA GLU A 41 23.89 14.09 -17.09
C GLU A 41 23.35 15.34 -16.38
N ALA A 42 23.57 16.54 -16.93
CA ALA A 42 22.96 17.76 -16.41
C ALA A 42 21.43 17.70 -16.47
N ILE A 43 20.86 17.18 -17.56
CA ILE A 43 19.42 16.96 -17.72
C ILE A 43 18.89 15.97 -16.67
N ARG A 44 19.55 14.81 -16.51
CA ARG A 44 19.16 13.81 -15.51
C ARG A 44 19.24 14.35 -14.09
N LYS A 45 20.28 15.11 -13.77
CA LYS A 45 20.44 15.76 -12.47
C LYS A 45 19.32 16.77 -12.23
N PHE A 46 19.04 17.64 -13.19
CA PHE A 46 17.94 18.60 -13.12
C PHE A 46 16.60 17.90 -12.84
N ILE A 47 16.27 16.87 -13.62
CA ILE A 47 15.04 16.09 -13.44
C ILE A 47 14.98 15.48 -12.04
N ARG A 48 16.07 14.89 -11.53
CA ARG A 48 16.05 14.11 -10.28
C ARG A 48 16.19 14.95 -9.01
N LYS A 49 16.86 16.10 -9.09
CA LYS A 49 17.27 16.88 -7.92
C LYS A 49 16.61 18.25 -7.82
N GLU A 50 16.28 18.86 -8.95
CA GLU A 50 15.78 20.25 -8.98
C GLU A 50 14.27 20.31 -9.18
N LEU A 51 13.71 19.41 -10.01
CA LEU A 51 12.26 19.34 -10.18
C LEU A 51 11.57 18.75 -8.94
N PRO A 52 10.47 19.37 -8.45
CA PRO A 52 9.66 18.79 -7.38
C PRO A 52 9.03 17.48 -7.83
N PHE A 53 8.75 16.58 -6.87
CA PHE A 53 8.18 15.26 -7.17
C PHE A 53 6.89 15.34 -7.98
N SER A 54 6.01 16.29 -7.66
CA SER A 54 4.76 16.56 -8.40
C SER A 54 4.96 16.91 -9.88
N VAL A 55 6.16 17.30 -10.31
CA VAL A 55 6.47 17.57 -11.72
C VAL A 55 7.20 16.39 -12.36
N ARG A 56 8.23 15.85 -11.69
CA ARG A 56 9.08 14.77 -12.26
C ARG A 56 8.51 13.36 -12.13
N GLY A 57 7.47 13.18 -11.32
CA GLY A 57 6.88 11.89 -11.00
C GLY A 57 5.37 12.01 -10.78
N SER A 58 4.77 10.93 -10.28
CA SER A 58 3.39 10.88 -9.86
C SER A 58 3.26 9.95 -8.66
N TYR A 59 2.25 10.18 -7.83
CA TYR A 59 1.90 9.27 -6.74
C TYR A 59 1.28 7.96 -7.23
N GLY A 60 1.05 7.82 -8.54
CA GLY A 60 0.55 6.59 -9.13
C GLY A 60 -0.97 6.53 -9.16
N GLY A 61 -1.47 5.41 -9.66
CA GLY A 61 -2.89 5.19 -9.94
C GLY A 61 -3.36 3.78 -9.62
N ASN A 62 -2.44 2.85 -9.32
CA ASN A 62 -2.83 1.51 -8.94
C ASN A 62 -3.42 1.48 -7.52
N THR A 63 -4.45 0.67 -7.31
CA THR A 63 -5.02 0.46 -5.99
C THR A 63 -4.21 -0.54 -5.17
N SER A 64 -4.50 -0.58 -3.87
CA SER A 64 -3.72 -1.24 -2.81
C SER A 64 -3.03 -2.54 -3.23
N CYS A 65 -1.70 -2.50 -3.27
CA CYS A 65 -0.87 -3.70 -3.35
C CYS A 65 0.55 -3.37 -2.91
N ILE A 66 1.06 -4.06 -1.90
CA ILE A 66 2.47 -3.97 -1.49
C ILE A 66 3.12 -5.35 -1.44
N GLU A 67 4.43 -5.38 -1.60
CA GLU A 67 5.26 -6.56 -1.43
C GLU A 67 6.23 -6.35 -0.28
N ILE A 68 6.34 -7.34 0.60
CA ILE A 68 7.39 -7.44 1.62
C ILE A 68 8.45 -8.40 1.10
N SER A 69 9.56 -7.86 0.59
CA SER A 69 10.63 -8.62 -0.05
C SER A 69 11.78 -8.93 0.92
N GLY A 70 12.49 -10.02 0.61
CA GLY A 70 13.58 -10.56 1.44
C GLY A 70 13.49 -12.06 1.70
N GLN A 71 12.38 -12.69 1.31
CA GLN A 71 12.17 -14.14 1.40
C GLN A 71 12.36 -14.84 0.06
N GLU A 72 12.38 -16.18 0.09
CA GLU A 72 12.29 -17.02 -1.10
C GLU A 72 10.86 -17.02 -1.70
N GLU A 73 9.85 -16.99 -0.82
CA GLU A 73 8.43 -16.91 -1.19
C GLU A 73 7.97 -15.44 -1.29
N TYR A 74 6.94 -15.16 -2.10
CA TYR A 74 6.42 -13.81 -2.23
C TYR A 74 5.39 -13.50 -1.15
N VAL A 75 5.55 -12.38 -0.44
CA VAL A 75 4.61 -11.91 0.60
C VAL A 75 4.01 -10.59 0.14
N LEU A 76 2.69 -10.56 -0.01
CA LEU A 76 1.94 -9.43 -0.54
C LEU A 76 0.83 -9.03 0.43
N CYS A 77 0.56 -7.74 0.55
CA CYS A 77 -0.68 -7.25 1.18
C CYS A 77 -1.58 -6.65 0.11
N ASP A 78 -2.83 -7.10 0.12
CA ASP A 78 -3.89 -6.86 -0.85
C ASP A 78 -3.60 -7.27 -2.30
N ALA A 79 -4.68 -7.36 -3.05
CA ALA A 79 -4.77 -7.80 -4.42
C ALA A 79 -5.42 -6.74 -5.32
N GLY A 80 -5.23 -5.46 -5.01
CA GLY A 80 -5.66 -4.33 -5.83
C GLY A 80 -4.98 -4.29 -7.20
N THR A 81 -5.25 -3.27 -8.02
CA THR A 81 -4.77 -3.26 -9.41
C THR A 81 -3.25 -3.30 -9.54
N GLY A 82 -2.50 -2.87 -8.51
CA GLY A 82 -1.05 -3.00 -8.44
C GLY A 82 -0.55 -4.46 -8.52
N LEU A 83 -1.38 -5.43 -8.13
CA LEU A 83 -1.04 -6.85 -8.20
C LEU A 83 -0.74 -7.32 -9.63
N ARG A 84 -1.39 -6.73 -10.63
CA ARG A 84 -1.12 -7.01 -12.04
C ARG A 84 0.31 -6.63 -12.41
N ASP A 85 0.77 -5.47 -11.95
CA ASP A 85 2.09 -4.95 -12.29
C ASP A 85 3.19 -5.73 -11.56
N PHE A 86 2.96 -6.10 -10.29
CA PHE A 86 3.78 -7.09 -9.59
C PHE A 86 3.87 -8.41 -10.36
N GLY A 87 2.72 -8.98 -10.75
CA GLY A 87 2.66 -10.23 -11.51
C GLY A 87 3.47 -10.15 -12.81
N ASN A 88 3.33 -9.06 -13.57
CA ASN A 88 4.10 -8.81 -14.78
C ASN A 88 5.61 -8.72 -14.52
N TYR A 89 6.00 -8.05 -13.43
CA TYR A 89 7.39 -7.97 -13.00
C TYR A 89 7.95 -9.37 -12.72
N VAL A 90 7.25 -10.19 -11.93
CA VAL A 90 7.62 -11.57 -11.58
C VAL A 90 7.77 -12.46 -12.81
N MET A 91 6.89 -12.27 -13.81
CA MET A 91 6.99 -13.00 -15.08
C MET A 91 8.23 -12.59 -15.87
N LYS A 92 8.50 -11.28 -15.98
CA LYS A 92 9.65 -10.75 -16.71
C LYS A 92 10.98 -11.18 -16.09
N THR A 93 11.11 -11.14 -14.76
CA THR A 93 12.34 -11.54 -14.06
C THR A 93 12.56 -13.05 -14.11
N GLY A 94 11.49 -13.85 -13.97
CA GLY A 94 11.56 -15.31 -14.06
C GLY A 94 12.06 -15.82 -15.42
N MET A 95 11.74 -15.13 -16.51
CA MET A 95 12.22 -15.47 -17.86
C MET A 95 13.73 -15.23 -18.05
N ILE A 96 14.31 -14.27 -17.33
CA ILE A 96 15.73 -13.91 -17.45
C ILE A 96 16.61 -14.85 -16.59
N GLY A 97 16.09 -15.34 -15.47
CA GLY A 97 16.87 -16.05 -14.45
C GLY A 97 16.94 -17.58 -14.54
N ARG A 98 16.20 -18.25 -15.45
CA ARG A 98 16.02 -19.73 -15.45
C ARG A 98 15.58 -20.31 -14.08
N GLN A 99 15.06 -19.49 -13.16
CA GLN A 99 14.51 -19.98 -11.90
C GLN A 99 13.25 -20.79 -12.21
N HIS A 100 13.32 -22.08 -11.87
CA HIS A 100 12.25 -23.03 -12.15
C HIS A 100 11.01 -22.72 -11.31
N LEU A 101 9.84 -22.88 -11.94
CA LEU A 101 8.57 -23.06 -11.26
C LEU A 101 8.66 -24.36 -10.41
N PRO A 102 8.02 -24.43 -9.24
CA PRO A 102 6.89 -23.60 -8.79
C PRO A 102 7.26 -22.41 -7.90
N LYS A 103 6.52 -21.30 -8.03
CA LYS A 103 6.59 -20.14 -7.14
C LYS A 103 5.47 -20.19 -6.09
N VAL A 104 5.75 -19.74 -4.87
CA VAL A 104 4.78 -19.65 -3.77
C VAL A 104 4.49 -18.18 -3.48
N PHE A 105 3.21 -17.83 -3.41
CA PHE A 105 2.72 -16.48 -3.13
C PHE A 105 1.79 -16.51 -1.92
N HIS A 106 2.05 -15.65 -0.94
CA HIS A 106 1.20 -15.40 0.21
C HIS A 106 0.58 -14.01 0.05
N ILE A 107 -0.74 -13.95 -0.14
CA ILE A 107 -1.48 -12.70 -0.33
C ILE A 107 -2.37 -12.49 0.90
N PHE A 108 -2.06 -11.48 1.70
CA PHE A 108 -2.83 -11.10 2.88
C PHE A 108 -3.86 -10.04 2.49
N ILE A 109 -5.13 -10.39 2.57
CA ILE A 109 -6.25 -9.50 2.23
C ILE A 109 -6.69 -8.78 3.51
N SER A 110 -6.57 -7.45 3.53
CA SER A 110 -7.10 -6.62 4.62
C SER A 110 -8.61 -6.74 4.68
N HIS A 111 -9.27 -6.53 3.55
CA HIS A 111 -10.70 -6.72 3.36
C HIS A 111 -11.07 -6.83 1.87
N PRO A 112 -12.27 -7.33 1.54
CA PRO A 112 -12.62 -7.70 0.18
C PRO A 112 -13.29 -6.58 -0.64
N HIS A 113 -13.12 -5.31 -0.28
CA HIS A 113 -13.57 -4.22 -1.15
C HIS A 113 -12.83 -4.24 -2.49
N TRP A 114 -13.49 -3.71 -3.52
CA TRP A 114 -13.06 -3.92 -4.90
C TRP A 114 -11.62 -3.48 -5.14
N ASP A 115 -11.24 -2.31 -4.68
CA ASP A 115 -9.89 -1.78 -4.81
C ASP A 115 -8.80 -2.61 -4.11
N HIS A 116 -9.16 -3.52 -3.21
CA HIS A 116 -8.25 -4.48 -2.55
C HIS A 116 -8.21 -5.85 -3.22
N ILE A 117 -9.10 -6.14 -4.18
CA ILE A 117 -9.12 -7.44 -4.90
C ILE A 117 -9.14 -7.31 -6.43
N GLN A 118 -9.32 -6.11 -6.99
CA GLN A 118 -9.56 -5.85 -8.41
C GLN A 118 -8.44 -6.31 -9.34
N GLY A 119 -7.20 -6.42 -8.85
CA GLY A 119 -6.07 -6.90 -9.64
C GLY A 119 -6.00 -8.42 -9.78
N PHE A 120 -6.65 -9.17 -8.88
CA PHE A 120 -6.57 -10.64 -8.86
C PHE A 120 -6.94 -11.32 -10.19
N PRO A 121 -8.02 -10.91 -10.91
CA PRO A 121 -8.34 -11.48 -12.22
C PRO A 121 -7.23 -11.36 -13.27
N PHE A 122 -6.33 -10.38 -13.11
CA PHE A 122 -5.21 -10.10 -14.02
C PHE A 122 -3.85 -10.55 -13.47
N PHE A 123 -3.85 -11.30 -12.36
CA PHE A 123 -2.63 -11.84 -11.78
C PHE A 123 -2.17 -13.09 -12.52
N THR A 124 -1.36 -12.88 -13.57
CA THR A 124 -0.83 -13.94 -14.45
C THR A 124 -0.31 -15.18 -13.70
N PRO A 125 0.42 -15.06 -12.58
CA PRO A 125 0.88 -16.24 -11.83
C PRO A 125 -0.22 -17.22 -11.39
N ALA A 126 -1.46 -16.78 -11.15
CA ALA A 126 -2.58 -17.66 -10.81
C ALA A 126 -3.01 -18.58 -11.98
N TYR A 127 -2.63 -18.25 -13.21
CA TYR A 127 -2.97 -19.03 -14.41
C TYR A 127 -1.90 -20.08 -14.78
N ILE A 128 -0.80 -20.13 -14.03
CA ILE A 128 0.37 -20.96 -14.32
C ILE A 128 0.33 -22.23 -13.46
N PRO A 129 0.26 -23.43 -14.08
CA PRO A 129 0.34 -24.68 -13.35
C PRO A 129 1.60 -24.80 -12.50
N GLY A 130 1.43 -25.33 -11.30
CA GLY A 130 2.51 -25.55 -10.33
C GLY A 130 2.70 -24.41 -9.34
N ASN A 131 2.36 -23.16 -9.69
CA ASN A 131 2.38 -22.07 -8.71
C ASN A 131 1.40 -22.35 -7.56
N GLN A 132 1.76 -21.92 -6.36
CA GLN A 132 0.91 -21.95 -5.18
C GLN A 132 0.52 -20.52 -4.79
N ILE A 133 -0.78 -20.25 -4.72
CA ILE A 133 -1.35 -18.97 -4.31
C ILE A 133 -2.10 -19.20 -2.99
N ASN A 134 -1.50 -18.79 -1.89
CA ASN A 134 -2.07 -18.86 -0.55
C ASN A 134 -2.69 -17.51 -0.21
N ILE A 135 -4.02 -17.45 -0.15
CA ILE A 135 -4.77 -16.23 0.17
C ILE A 135 -5.15 -16.27 1.64
N HIS A 136 -4.67 -15.31 2.41
CA HIS A 136 -4.88 -15.19 3.86
C HIS A 136 -5.86 -14.05 4.13
N GLY A 137 -6.79 -14.25 5.04
CA GLY A 137 -7.75 -13.23 5.45
C GLY A 137 -8.45 -13.61 6.75
N HIS A 138 -9.32 -12.74 7.23
CA HIS A 138 -10.08 -12.98 8.47
C HIS A 138 -11.59 -13.10 8.23
N HIS A 139 -12.07 -12.84 7.01
CA HIS A 139 -13.47 -13.01 6.64
C HIS A 139 -13.80 -14.48 6.35
N ASP A 140 -14.76 -15.07 7.06
CA ASP A 140 -15.14 -16.49 6.92
C ASP A 140 -15.50 -16.89 5.47
N ASP A 141 -16.10 -15.98 4.70
CA ASP A 141 -16.57 -16.19 3.33
C ASP A 141 -15.49 -15.85 2.26
N LEU A 142 -14.20 -15.75 2.61
CA LEU A 142 -13.14 -15.27 1.70
C LEU A 142 -13.09 -16.00 0.36
N GLU A 143 -13.14 -17.33 0.35
CA GLU A 143 -13.15 -18.12 -0.89
C GLU A 143 -14.36 -17.76 -1.78
N LYS A 144 -15.54 -17.69 -1.18
CA LYS A 144 -16.79 -17.37 -1.89
C LYS A 144 -16.74 -15.98 -2.52
N ILE A 145 -16.10 -15.02 -1.87
CA ILE A 145 -15.90 -13.67 -2.40
C ILE A 145 -15.07 -13.73 -3.68
N PHE A 146 -13.92 -14.40 -3.67
CA PHE A 146 -13.06 -14.55 -4.84
C PHE A 146 -13.75 -15.34 -5.96
N VAL A 147 -14.51 -16.37 -5.62
CA VAL A 147 -15.34 -17.11 -6.59
C VAL A 147 -16.37 -16.18 -7.25
N ASN A 148 -17.07 -15.35 -6.47
CA ASN A 148 -18.08 -14.42 -6.98
C ASN A 148 -17.48 -13.31 -7.84
N GLN A 149 -16.29 -12.81 -7.48
CA GLN A 149 -15.55 -11.85 -8.30
C GLN A 149 -15.26 -12.43 -9.69
N GLN A 150 -14.86 -13.70 -9.75
CA GLN A 150 -14.42 -14.37 -10.97
C GLN A 150 -15.56 -14.94 -11.83
N ASN A 151 -16.77 -15.03 -11.30
CA ASN A 151 -17.91 -15.58 -12.03
C ASN A 151 -18.62 -14.52 -12.89
N ALA A 152 -19.25 -14.98 -13.97
CA ALA A 152 -20.14 -14.14 -14.75
C ALA A 152 -21.32 -13.66 -13.89
N PRO A 153 -21.79 -12.41 -14.02
CA PRO A 153 -21.41 -11.44 -15.06
C PRO A 153 -20.18 -10.57 -14.73
N ASN A 154 -19.56 -10.73 -13.56
CA ASN A 154 -18.48 -9.83 -13.10
C ASN A 154 -17.18 -10.06 -13.86
N PHE A 155 -16.81 -11.33 -14.09
CA PHE A 155 -15.63 -11.69 -14.89
C PHE A 155 -15.90 -12.97 -15.70
N PRO A 156 -15.32 -13.12 -16.90
CA PRO A 156 -15.63 -14.27 -17.77
C PRO A 156 -14.86 -15.55 -17.42
N VAL A 157 -13.85 -15.48 -16.55
CA VAL A 157 -13.01 -16.63 -16.20
C VAL A 157 -13.27 -17.05 -14.74
N PRO A 158 -13.94 -18.19 -14.50
CA PRO A 158 -14.20 -18.64 -13.14
C PRO A 158 -12.90 -19.03 -12.43
N LEU A 159 -12.86 -18.91 -11.10
CA LEU A 159 -11.68 -19.23 -10.27
C LEU A 159 -11.11 -20.62 -10.57
N LYS A 160 -11.97 -21.62 -10.78
CA LYS A 160 -11.59 -23.00 -11.13
C LYS A 160 -10.86 -23.17 -12.48
N ALA A 161 -10.89 -22.17 -13.36
CA ALA A 161 -10.17 -22.19 -14.63
C ALA A 161 -8.74 -21.63 -14.48
N MET A 162 -8.43 -20.99 -13.36
CA MET A 162 -7.07 -20.69 -12.96
C MET A 162 -6.34 -22.01 -12.63
N ARG A 163 -5.10 -22.15 -13.09
CA ARG A 163 -4.38 -23.45 -13.06
C ARG A 163 -3.34 -23.55 -11.96
N ALA A 164 -3.09 -22.48 -11.21
CA ALA A 164 -2.30 -22.54 -9.99
C ALA A 164 -3.07 -23.33 -8.91
N ASP A 165 -2.34 -23.81 -7.91
CA ASP A 165 -2.92 -24.32 -6.68
C ASP A 165 -3.31 -23.13 -5.80
N ILE A 166 -4.60 -22.86 -5.66
CA ILE A 166 -5.13 -21.70 -4.93
C ILE A 166 -5.81 -22.19 -3.66
N SER A 167 -5.35 -21.72 -2.51
CA SER A 167 -5.91 -22.07 -1.20
C SER A 167 -6.23 -20.82 -0.39
N PHE A 168 -7.26 -20.93 0.46
CA PHE A 168 -7.74 -19.86 1.32
C PHE A 168 -7.51 -20.24 2.78
N HIS A 169 -6.93 -19.32 3.55
CA HIS A 169 -6.55 -19.53 4.94
C HIS A 169 -7.21 -18.47 5.81
N ILE A 170 -8.17 -18.87 6.63
CA ILE A 170 -8.83 -17.98 7.58
C ILE A 170 -7.97 -17.88 8.85
N MET A 171 -7.57 -16.67 9.18
CA MET A 171 -6.76 -16.34 10.35
C MET A 171 -7.64 -15.85 11.50
N GLU A 172 -7.18 -16.09 12.73
CA GLU A 172 -7.81 -15.56 13.94
C GLU A 172 -7.11 -14.26 14.35
N PRO A 173 -7.83 -13.15 14.59
CA PRO A 173 -7.22 -11.92 15.09
C PRO A 173 -6.49 -12.16 16.43
N GLY A 174 -5.32 -11.55 16.58
CA GLY A 174 -4.46 -11.71 17.77
C GLY A 174 -3.63 -12.99 17.83
N LYS A 175 -3.90 -13.98 16.95
CA LYS A 175 -3.09 -15.21 16.85
C LYS A 175 -1.91 -14.98 15.90
N THR A 176 -0.77 -15.56 16.28
CA THR A 176 0.47 -15.51 15.47
C THR A 176 0.64 -16.78 14.67
N TYR A 177 1.01 -16.63 13.40
CA TYR A 177 1.28 -17.69 12.44
C TYR A 177 2.70 -17.56 11.90
N ASP A 178 3.35 -18.67 11.59
CA ASP A 178 4.63 -18.69 10.85
C ASP A 178 4.32 -18.87 9.35
N ILE A 179 4.57 -17.83 8.57
CA ILE A 179 4.28 -17.78 7.14
C ILE A 179 5.48 -17.17 6.42
N ALA A 180 6.04 -17.88 5.43
CA ALA A 180 7.23 -17.45 4.70
C ALA A 180 8.42 -17.06 5.61
N GLY A 181 8.56 -17.72 6.77
CA GLY A 181 9.60 -17.43 7.76
C GLY A 181 9.38 -16.11 8.51
N MET A 182 8.16 -15.59 8.54
CA MET A 182 7.75 -14.40 9.27
C MET A 182 6.70 -14.76 10.32
N ASN A 183 6.79 -14.14 11.50
CA ASN A 183 5.69 -14.16 12.47
C ASN A 183 4.65 -13.14 12.02
N VAL A 184 3.47 -13.62 11.64
CA VAL A 184 2.36 -12.79 11.15
C VAL A 184 1.18 -12.85 12.11
N SER A 185 0.62 -11.70 12.47
CA SER A 185 -0.61 -11.61 13.25
C SER A 185 -1.53 -10.52 12.72
N GLY A 186 -2.83 -10.65 12.97
CA GLY A 186 -3.85 -9.71 12.55
C GLY A 186 -4.51 -8.95 13.71
N ILE A 187 -5.02 -7.75 13.45
CA ILE A 187 -5.92 -7.00 14.34
C ILE A 187 -7.17 -6.60 13.56
N LYS A 188 -8.34 -6.66 14.19
CA LYS A 188 -9.58 -6.16 13.59
C LYS A 188 -9.58 -4.63 13.57
N GLN A 189 -9.96 -4.05 12.44
CA GLN A 189 -10.03 -2.61 12.19
C GLN A 189 -11.48 -2.14 12.01
N ASN A 190 -11.70 -0.85 12.26
CA ASN A 190 -13.02 -0.23 12.13
C ASN A 190 -13.22 0.29 10.70
N HIS A 191 -13.90 -0.50 9.87
CA HIS A 191 -14.22 -0.17 8.48
C HIS A 191 -15.54 -0.86 8.10
N PRO A 192 -16.41 -0.26 7.26
CA PRO A 192 -17.62 -0.92 6.77
C PRO A 192 -17.29 -2.28 6.12
N GLY A 193 -17.89 -3.36 6.61
CA GLY A 193 -17.58 -4.72 6.14
C GLY A 193 -16.39 -5.38 6.83
N ASP A 194 -15.87 -4.76 7.90
CA ASP A 194 -14.68 -5.13 8.66
C ASP A 194 -13.39 -5.12 7.83
N SER A 195 -12.34 -4.52 8.38
CA SER A 195 -10.98 -4.57 7.84
C SER A 195 -10.02 -5.16 8.85
N TYR A 196 -8.84 -5.55 8.41
CA TYR A 196 -7.84 -6.21 9.24
C TYR A 196 -6.44 -5.75 8.92
N GLY A 197 -5.75 -5.31 9.97
CA GLY A 197 -4.36 -4.87 9.90
C GLY A 197 -3.44 -6.05 10.15
N TYR A 198 -2.30 -6.09 9.48
CA TYR A 198 -1.32 -7.17 9.61
C TYR A 198 -0.01 -6.66 10.19
N CYS A 199 0.54 -7.42 11.14
CA CYS A 199 1.88 -7.21 11.69
C CYS A 199 2.79 -8.33 11.22
N PHE A 200 3.94 -7.96 10.67
CA PHE A 200 4.94 -8.88 10.15
C PHE A 200 6.25 -8.68 10.91
N ILE A 201 6.75 -9.74 11.56
CA ILE A 201 8.00 -9.70 12.31
C ILE A 201 8.98 -10.73 11.76
N GLN A 202 10.17 -10.26 11.37
CA GLN A 202 11.28 -11.12 10.98
C GLN A 202 12.63 -10.50 11.35
N GLY A 203 13.54 -11.29 11.92
CA GLY A 203 14.90 -10.82 12.21
C GLY A 203 14.94 -9.61 13.15
N GLY A 204 13.96 -9.50 14.05
CA GLY A 204 13.80 -8.35 14.96
C GLY A 204 13.26 -7.07 14.30
N LYS A 205 12.91 -7.12 13.02
CA LYS A 205 12.26 -6.04 12.29
C LYS A 205 10.75 -6.21 12.30
N LYS A 206 10.02 -5.11 12.51
CA LYS A 206 8.55 -5.11 12.59
C LYS A 206 7.97 -4.15 11.55
N ILE A 207 7.11 -4.69 10.68
CA ILE A 207 6.31 -3.91 9.71
C ILE A 207 4.84 -4.08 10.06
N VAL A 208 4.10 -2.98 10.04
CA VAL A 208 2.66 -3.02 10.21
C VAL A 208 1.99 -2.47 8.95
N TYR A 209 1.06 -3.23 8.41
CA TYR A 209 0.17 -2.85 7.32
C TYR A 209 -1.23 -2.63 7.90
N SER A 210 -1.59 -1.38 8.12
CA SER A 210 -2.83 -0.93 8.75
C SER A 210 -3.54 0.05 7.83
N THR A 211 -4.06 -0.48 6.71
CA THR A 211 -4.86 0.30 5.74
C THR A 211 -6.26 0.59 6.32
N ASP A 212 -7.20 0.99 5.47
CA ASP A 212 -8.65 1.18 5.64
C ASP A 212 -9.15 0.94 7.05
N SER A 213 -9.10 1.99 7.85
CA SER A 213 -9.55 1.98 9.24
C SER A 213 -9.84 3.38 9.69
N GLU A 214 -10.95 3.55 10.39
CA GLU A 214 -11.31 4.77 11.06
C GLU A 214 -10.96 4.67 12.55
N HIS A 215 -10.08 5.57 12.99
CA HIS A 215 -9.68 5.73 14.38
C HIS A 215 -10.50 6.89 14.98
N LYS A 216 -11.29 6.61 16.03
CA LYS A 216 -12.27 7.55 16.60
C LYS A 216 -11.81 8.07 17.96
N GLU A 217 -12.74 8.54 18.79
CA GLU A 217 -12.48 9.08 20.14
C GLU A 217 -11.67 8.11 21.02
N ASP A 218 -11.86 6.79 20.85
CA ASP A 218 -11.11 5.76 21.57
C ASP A 218 -9.61 5.74 21.22
N ALA A 219 -9.20 6.32 20.10
CA ALA A 219 -7.79 6.45 19.72
C ALA A 219 -7.01 7.44 20.62
N GLU A 220 -7.72 8.26 21.42
CA GLU A 220 -7.11 9.16 22.41
C GLU A 220 -6.77 8.44 23.72
N ASP A 221 -7.29 7.23 23.95
CA ASP A 221 -7.07 6.47 25.19
C ASP A 221 -5.67 5.82 25.22
N ASP A 222 -5.01 5.87 26.38
CA ASP A 222 -3.66 5.27 26.56
C ASP A 222 -3.63 3.73 26.38
N ASP A 223 -4.77 3.06 26.60
CA ASP A 223 -4.92 1.62 26.42
C ASP A 223 -5.49 1.23 25.05
N TYR A 224 -5.53 2.17 24.11
CA TYR A 224 -5.99 1.91 22.75
C TYR A 224 -5.16 0.80 22.09
N ALA A 225 -5.85 -0.28 21.66
CA ALA A 225 -5.21 -1.54 21.24
C ALA A 225 -4.19 -1.37 20.09
N PHE A 226 -4.39 -0.37 19.23
CA PHE A 226 -3.48 -0.11 18.13
C PHE A 226 -2.15 0.49 18.57
N ILE A 227 -2.07 1.16 19.73
CA ILE A 227 -0.79 1.65 20.26
C ILE A 227 0.16 0.46 20.47
N GLU A 228 -0.31 -0.60 21.12
CA GLU A 228 0.50 -1.81 21.32
C GLU A 228 0.76 -2.55 19.99
N PHE A 229 -0.24 -2.61 19.11
CA PHE A 229 -0.07 -3.22 17.79
C PHE A 229 1.00 -2.51 16.94
N PHE A 230 1.07 -1.17 16.98
CA PHE A 230 2.04 -0.35 16.25
C PHE A 230 3.39 -0.21 16.95
N LYS A 231 3.45 -0.56 18.23
CA LYS A 231 4.58 -0.29 19.11
C LYS A 231 5.93 -0.65 18.50
N ASN A 232 6.84 0.33 18.46
CA ASN A 232 8.20 0.23 17.94
C ASN A 232 8.31 -0.33 16.51
N ALA A 233 7.27 -0.22 15.68
CA ALA A 233 7.34 -0.66 14.29
C ALA A 233 8.46 0.10 13.55
N ASP A 234 9.27 -0.63 12.78
CA ASP A 234 10.26 -0.02 11.89
C ASP A 234 9.58 0.68 10.71
N LEU A 235 8.41 0.19 10.30
CA LEU A 235 7.53 0.83 9.32
C LEU A 235 6.07 0.57 9.67
N LEU A 236 5.29 1.65 9.77
CA LEU A 236 3.85 1.63 9.79
C LEU A 236 3.33 2.15 8.45
N ILE A 237 2.62 1.31 7.70
CA ILE A 237 1.89 1.66 6.50
C ILE A 237 0.45 1.89 6.94
N PHE A 238 -0.02 3.13 6.83
CA PHE A 238 -1.22 3.59 7.51
C PHE A 238 -2.16 4.26 6.52
N ASP A 239 -3.46 3.96 6.61
CA ASP A 239 -4.49 4.67 5.86
C ASP A 239 -4.59 6.12 6.29
N ALA A 240 -4.25 7.00 5.36
CA ALA A 240 -4.42 8.44 5.50
C ALA A 240 -5.09 9.00 4.25
N GLN A 241 -6.20 8.37 3.82
CA GLN A 241 -6.94 8.83 2.67
C GLN A 241 -7.37 10.30 2.83
N TYR A 242 -7.68 10.74 4.06
CA TYR A 242 -8.33 12.03 4.30
C TYR A 242 -7.46 13.05 5.03
N THR A 243 -7.77 14.33 4.80
CA THR A 243 -7.41 15.38 5.74
C THR A 243 -8.26 15.25 7.00
N LEU A 244 -7.82 15.80 8.14
CA LEU A 244 -8.65 15.78 9.36
C LEU A 244 -10.02 16.43 9.11
N LEU A 245 -10.08 17.53 8.35
CA LEU A 245 -11.34 18.20 8.02
C LEU A 245 -12.30 17.28 7.25
N ASP A 246 -11.80 16.56 6.25
CA ASP A 246 -12.63 15.63 5.48
C ASP A 246 -13.12 14.47 6.38
N ALA A 247 -12.24 13.94 7.23
CA ALA A 247 -12.52 12.80 8.10
C ALA A 247 -13.60 13.09 9.16
N VAL A 248 -13.65 14.32 9.70
CA VAL A 248 -14.60 14.68 10.77
C VAL A 248 -15.88 15.36 10.28
N ASP A 249 -15.96 15.76 9.01
CA ASP A 249 -17.11 16.50 8.47
C ASP A 249 -17.87 15.67 7.42
N THR A 250 -17.31 15.56 6.21
CA THR A 250 -18.06 15.02 5.06
C THR A 250 -17.90 13.52 4.87
N LYS A 251 -16.89 12.90 5.50
CA LYS A 251 -16.53 11.49 5.31
C LYS A 251 -16.43 10.70 6.62
N GLU A 252 -17.02 11.22 7.69
CA GLU A 252 -17.16 10.49 8.94
C GLU A 252 -17.91 9.17 8.68
N ASN A 253 -17.48 8.06 9.31
CA ASN A 253 -18.03 6.72 9.15
C ASN A 253 -17.80 6.06 7.78
N TRP A 254 -16.96 6.64 6.91
CA TRP A 254 -16.57 5.98 5.66
C TRP A 254 -15.45 4.95 5.85
N GLY A 255 -14.94 4.82 7.09
CA GLY A 255 -13.98 3.78 7.46
C GLY A 255 -12.53 4.11 7.14
N HIS A 256 -12.19 5.40 7.01
CA HIS A 256 -10.83 5.84 6.71
C HIS A 256 -10.30 6.84 7.73
N SER A 257 -8.98 6.95 7.80
CA SER A 257 -8.30 7.82 8.76
C SER A 257 -7.71 9.08 8.17
N SER A 258 -7.32 9.97 9.07
CA SER A 258 -6.65 11.22 8.74
C SER A 258 -5.15 11.17 8.94
N ASN A 259 -4.45 12.03 8.20
CA ASN A 259 -3.01 12.22 8.37
C ASN A 259 -2.59 12.68 9.77
N LEU A 260 -3.45 13.38 10.52
CA LEU A 260 -3.08 13.85 11.86
C LEU A 260 -3.13 12.70 12.87
N VAL A 261 -4.19 11.89 12.82
CA VAL A 261 -4.31 10.68 13.64
C VAL A 261 -3.16 9.70 13.34
N ALA A 262 -2.77 9.58 12.06
CA ALA A 262 -1.61 8.79 11.66
C ALA A 262 -0.32 9.22 12.38
N VAL A 263 -0.08 10.54 12.47
CA VAL A 263 1.10 11.10 13.16
C VAL A 263 1.03 10.85 14.65
N GLU A 264 -0.11 11.12 15.28
CA GLU A 264 -0.31 10.99 16.73
C GLU A 264 -0.11 9.55 17.19
N LEU A 265 -0.77 8.59 16.54
CA LEU A 265 -0.62 7.17 16.85
C LEU A 265 0.80 6.67 16.58
N ALA A 266 1.44 7.13 15.50
CA ALA A 266 2.82 6.74 15.19
C ALA A 266 3.82 7.26 16.23
N VAL A 267 3.67 8.51 16.69
CA VAL A 267 4.50 9.09 17.75
C VAL A 267 4.27 8.37 19.07
N HIS A 268 3.01 8.18 19.48
CA HIS A 268 2.67 7.49 20.72
C HIS A 268 3.22 6.06 20.73
N ALA A 269 3.09 5.32 19.64
CA ALA A 269 3.59 3.96 19.52
C ALA A 269 5.12 3.87 19.32
N GLY A 270 5.86 4.99 19.19
CA GLY A 270 7.31 4.97 18.95
C GLY A 270 7.69 4.36 17.59
N VAL A 271 6.86 4.57 16.57
CA VAL A 271 7.12 4.14 15.19
C VAL A 271 8.33 4.89 14.64
N LYS A 272 9.18 4.20 13.87
CA LYS A 272 10.37 4.81 13.25
C LYS A 272 10.03 5.52 11.94
N ARG A 273 9.21 4.88 11.10
CA ARG A 273 8.78 5.40 9.81
C ARG A 273 7.27 5.22 9.61
N LEU A 274 6.60 6.30 9.27
CA LEU A 274 5.19 6.33 8.89
C LEU A 274 5.09 6.51 7.38
N CYS A 275 4.45 5.56 6.69
CA CYS A 275 4.11 5.69 5.28
C CYS A 275 2.60 5.88 5.14
N LEU A 276 2.19 7.10 4.82
CA LEU A 276 0.82 7.44 4.49
C LEU A 276 0.43 6.69 3.20
N PHE A 277 -0.67 5.96 3.25
CA PHE A 277 -1.12 5.05 2.21
C PHE A 277 -2.60 5.25 1.92
N HIS A 278 -3.10 4.61 0.86
CA HIS A 278 -4.50 4.67 0.42
C HIS A 278 -4.95 6.10 0.07
N SER A 279 -4.17 6.78 -0.78
CA SER A 279 -4.37 8.21 -1.06
C SER A 279 -5.71 8.52 -1.74
N GLU A 280 -6.33 9.66 -1.40
CA GLU A 280 -7.57 10.13 -2.03
C GLU A 280 -7.48 10.17 -3.55
N HIS A 281 -8.45 9.55 -4.23
CA HIS A 281 -8.46 9.40 -5.68
C HIS A 281 -8.80 10.69 -6.43
N THR A 282 -9.44 11.65 -5.77
CA THR A 282 -9.69 12.97 -6.37
C THR A 282 -8.51 13.93 -6.27
N TYR A 283 -7.44 13.59 -5.55
CA TYR A 283 -6.29 14.47 -5.36
C TYR A 283 -5.23 14.27 -6.44
N ASP A 284 -4.79 15.38 -7.04
CA ASP A 284 -3.66 15.41 -7.96
C ASP A 284 -2.31 15.39 -7.22
N ASP A 285 -1.22 15.28 -7.99
CA ASP A 285 0.12 15.16 -7.41
C ASP A 285 0.57 16.41 -6.64
N GLU A 286 0.05 17.60 -6.96
CA GLU A 286 0.36 18.83 -6.23
C GLU A 286 -0.37 18.87 -4.89
N SER A 287 -1.64 18.48 -4.88
CA SER A 287 -2.47 18.35 -3.68
C SER A 287 -1.87 17.34 -2.71
N LEU A 288 -1.45 16.16 -3.22
CA LEU A 288 -0.75 15.13 -2.43
C LEU A 288 0.62 15.59 -1.91
N THR A 289 1.37 16.35 -2.72
CA THR A 289 2.64 16.95 -2.27
C THR A 289 2.40 17.91 -1.11
N LYS A 290 1.38 18.76 -1.21
CA LYS A 290 0.99 19.70 -0.15
C LYS A 290 0.50 18.97 1.09
N PHE A 291 -0.30 17.91 0.92
CA PHE A 291 -0.76 17.05 2.00
C PHE A 291 0.41 16.45 2.79
N LEU A 292 1.42 15.89 2.11
CA LEU A 292 2.63 15.38 2.76
C LEU A 292 3.41 16.49 3.49
N GLN A 293 3.54 17.66 2.87
CA GLN A 293 4.23 18.80 3.49
C GLN A 293 3.51 19.23 4.78
N ASN A 294 2.19 19.45 4.73
CA ASN A 294 1.38 19.83 5.87
C ASN A 294 1.48 18.78 7.01
N THR A 295 1.50 17.49 6.66
CA THR A 295 1.64 16.41 7.65
C THR A 295 2.99 16.44 8.36
N ARG A 296 4.07 16.71 7.63
CA ARG A 296 5.42 16.87 8.22
C ARG A 296 5.57 18.14 9.04
N GLU A 297 4.88 19.21 8.66
CA GLU A 297 4.81 20.44 9.46
C GLU A 297 4.04 20.19 10.74
N TYR A 298 2.94 19.44 10.69
CA TYR A 298 2.19 19.03 11.88
C TYR A 298 3.04 18.24 12.87
N LEU A 299 3.83 17.26 12.41
CA LEU A 299 4.74 16.51 13.29
C LEU A 299 5.63 17.44 14.13
N LYS A 300 6.16 18.52 13.54
CA LYS A 300 7.01 19.48 14.27
C LYS A 300 6.25 20.28 15.32
N ILE A 301 4.93 20.46 15.14
CA ILE A 301 4.05 21.14 16.09
C ILE A 301 3.66 20.18 17.20
N HIS A 302 3.29 18.95 16.85
CA HIS A 302 2.86 17.90 17.77
C HIS A 302 4.01 17.42 18.68
N ASP A 303 5.16 17.07 18.09
CA ASP A 303 6.37 16.69 18.81
C ASP A 303 7.64 17.09 18.04
N ALA A 304 8.18 18.26 18.38
CA ALA A 304 9.40 18.78 17.78
C ALA A 304 10.66 17.94 18.04
N SER A 305 10.64 17.02 19.02
CA SER A 305 11.75 16.12 19.34
C SER A 305 11.66 14.76 18.63
N SER A 306 10.52 14.47 17.99
CA SER A 306 10.30 13.22 17.29
C SER A 306 11.24 13.07 16.08
N ASN A 307 11.79 11.86 15.94
CA ASN A 307 12.59 11.45 14.78
C ASN A 307 11.77 10.65 13.77
N LEU A 308 10.43 10.67 13.85
CA LEU A 308 9.54 9.95 12.96
C LEU A 308 9.75 10.39 11.50
N GLU A 309 10.13 9.47 10.62
CA GLU A 309 10.22 9.73 9.19
C GLU A 309 8.85 9.53 8.54
N ILE A 310 8.29 10.58 7.92
CA ILE A 310 6.98 10.51 7.26
C ILE A 310 7.16 10.47 5.74
N HIS A 311 6.54 9.48 5.10
CA HIS A 311 6.47 9.29 3.66
C HIS A 311 5.01 9.31 3.18
N LEU A 312 4.81 9.63 1.91
CA LEU A 312 3.54 9.38 1.21
C LEU A 312 3.83 8.37 0.10
N ALA A 313 3.11 7.24 0.13
CA ALA A 313 3.33 6.13 -0.76
C ALA A 313 3.05 6.52 -2.22
N TYR A 314 3.86 6.01 -3.14
CA TYR A 314 3.62 6.12 -4.59
C TYR A 314 3.95 4.81 -5.31
N ASP A 315 3.30 4.58 -6.45
CA ASP A 315 3.56 3.39 -7.26
C ASP A 315 5.05 3.31 -7.66
N GLY A 316 5.68 2.19 -7.35
CA GLY A 316 7.11 1.94 -7.56
C GLY A 316 8.02 2.46 -6.45
N MET A 317 7.48 2.97 -5.34
CA MET A 317 8.28 3.33 -4.17
C MET A 317 8.91 2.08 -3.54
N GLU A 318 10.13 2.23 -3.02
CA GLU A 318 10.81 1.22 -2.21
C GLU A 318 11.25 1.80 -0.86
N ILE A 319 11.13 1.03 0.22
CA ILE A 319 11.63 1.39 1.56
C ILE A 319 12.43 0.21 2.14
N ASP A 320 13.69 0.46 2.51
CA ASP A 320 14.55 -0.51 3.19
C ASP A 320 14.37 -0.47 4.71
N ILE A 321 14.17 -1.65 5.32
CA ILE A 321 13.92 -1.87 6.75
C ILE A 321 15.05 -2.69 7.39
#